data_AF-A0AA91U0I9-F1
#
_entry.id   AF-A0AA91U0I9-F1
#
_cell.length_a   1.000
_cell.length_b   1.000
_cell.length_c   1.000
_cell.angle_alpha   90.00
_cell.angle_beta   90.00
_cell.angle_gamma   90.00
#
_symmetry.space_group_name_H-M   'P 1'
#
loop_
_entity.id
_entity.type
_entity.pdbx_description
1 polymer ?
#
loop_
_entity_poly.entity_id
_entity_poly.type
_entity_poly.pdbx_seq_one_letter_code
_entity_poly.pdbx_strand_id
1 'polypeptide(L)' 'HLRNMIIVPEMVGSIVGIYNGKTFNQVEIKPEMIGHYLGEFSVTYKPVKHGRPGIGATHSSRFIPLK' A
#
# COMPACT_ATOMS: atom_id res chain seq x y z
N HIS A 1 9.15 -4.09 14.57
CA HIS A 1 8.58 -4.07 13.20
C HIS A 1 9.50 -4.79 12.22
N LEU A 2 9.60 -6.12 12.33
CA LEU A 2 10.50 -6.90 11.48
C LEU A 2 9.89 -7.07 10.09
N ARG A 3 10.52 -6.46 9.08
CA ARG A 3 10.12 -6.55 7.66
C ARG A 3 11.10 -7.37 6.82
N ASN A 4 12.28 -7.64 7.36
CA ASN A 4 13.38 -8.34 6.68
C ASN A 4 13.37 -9.85 6.98
N MET A 5 12.32 -10.37 7.62
CA MET A 5 12.14 -11.79 7.86
C MET A 5 11.58 -12.45 6.59
N ILE A 6 12.12 -13.62 6.26
CA ILE A 6 11.68 -14.46 5.14
C ILE A 6 10.46 -15.27 5.59
N ILE A 7 9.50 -15.44 4.70
CA ILE A 7 8.33 -16.29 4.94
C ILE A 7 8.75 -17.76 4.92
N VAL A 8 8.57 -18.41 6.07
CA VAL A 8 8.84 -19.84 6.28
C VAL A 8 7.56 -20.64 6.02
N PRO A 9 7.64 -21.87 5.47
CA PRO A 9 6.46 -22.71 5.20
C PRO A 9 5.55 -22.94 6.41
N GLU A 10 6.09 -22.93 7.63
CA GLU A 10 5.32 -23.09 8.87
C GLU A 10 4.35 -21.92 9.14
N MET A 11 4.56 -20.77 8.48
CA MET A 11 3.73 -19.57 8.63
C MET A 11 2.55 -19.53 7.65
N VAL A 12 2.44 -20.50 6.74
CA VAL A 12 1.38 -20.56 5.73
C VAL A 12 0.01 -20.71 6.40
N GLY A 13 -0.95 -19.87 6.01
CA GLY A 13 -2.29 -19.82 6.61
C GLY A 13 -2.39 -18.98 7.89
N SER A 14 -1.28 -18.41 8.37
CA SER A 14 -1.31 -17.43 9.47
C SER A 14 -1.55 -16.01 8.96
N ILE A 15 -2.21 -15.19 9.78
CA ILE A 15 -2.40 -13.75 9.52
C ILE A 15 -1.28 -13.00 10.24
N VAL A 16 -0.43 -12.32 9.46
CA VAL A 16 0.70 -11.55 9.99
C VAL A 16 0.45 -10.06 9.83
N GLY A 17 0.59 -9.33 10.94
CA GLY A 17 0.53 -7.87 10.95
C GLY A 17 1.88 -7.24 10.61
N ILE A 18 2.05 -6.75 9.38
CA ILE A 18 3.28 -6.09 8.93
C ILE A 18 3.13 -4.58 9.09
N TYR A 19 4.01 -3.96 9.87
CA TYR A 19 3.99 -2.51 10.08
C TYR A 19 4.52 -1.75 8.87
N ASN A 20 3.72 -0.84 8.32
CA ASN A 20 4.08 -0.04 7.13
C ASN A 20 4.71 1.33 7.47
N GLY A 21 4.87 1.67 8.75
CA GLY A 21 5.32 2.98 9.22
C GLY A 21 4.22 3.83 9.87
N LYS A 22 2.94 3.47 9.70
CA LYS A 22 1.78 4.11 10.34
C LYS A 22 0.82 3.11 10.98
N THR A 23 0.55 2.01 10.29
CA THR A 23 -0.42 0.99 10.70
C THR A 23 0.14 -0.41 10.48
N PHE A 24 -0.41 -1.39 11.18
CA PHE A 24 -0.16 -2.81 10.91
C PHE A 24 -1.12 -3.26 9.80
N ASN A 25 -0.56 -3.64 8.65
CA ASN A 25 -1.33 -4.24 7.58
C ASN A 25 -1.45 -5.74 7.84
N GLN A 26 -2.67 -6.25 7.94
CA GLN A 26 -2.91 -7.69 8.13
C GLN A 26 -2.84 -8.38 6.77
N VAL A 27 -1.85 -9.25 6.62
CA VAL A 27 -1.65 -10.04 5.40
C VAL A 27 -1.77 -11.51 5.75
N GLU A 28 -2.65 -12.21 5.05
CA GLU A 28 -2.75 -13.66 5.10
C GLU A 28 -1.66 -14.28 4.22
N ILE A 29 -0.85 -15.18 4.79
CA ILE A 29 0.27 -15.79 4.08
C ILE A 29 -0.23 -16.94 3.21
N LYS A 30 -0.04 -16.80 1.89
CA LYS A 30 -0.29 -17.85 0.91
C LYS A 30 0.97 -18.69 0.64
N PRO A 31 0.85 -19.96 0.19
CA PRO A 31 2.00 -20.80 -0.14
C PRO A 31 2.91 -20.22 -1.22
N GLU A 32 2.36 -19.43 -2.15
CA GLU A 32 3.10 -18.77 -3.23
C GLU A 32 4.05 -17.66 -2.71
N MET A 33 3.92 -17.26 -1.45
CA MET A 33 4.72 -16.21 -0.82
C MET A 33 5.95 -16.76 -0.09
N ILE A 34 6.17 -18.08 -0.08
CA ILE A 34 7.31 -18.69 0.59
C ILE A 34 8.62 -18.21 -0.04
N GLY A 35 9.61 -17.88 0.78
CA GLY A 35 10.91 -17.38 0.32
C GLY A 35 10.96 -15.87 0.04
N HIS A 36 9.82 -15.18 0.06
CA HIS A 36 9.75 -13.72 -0.03
C HIS A 36 9.93 -13.06 1.33
N TYR A 37 10.33 -11.78 1.33
CA TYR A 37 10.39 -10.99 2.55
C TYR A 37 9.01 -10.44 2.94
N LEU A 38 8.70 -10.43 4.24
CA LEU A 38 7.47 -9.81 4.76
C LEU A 38 7.30 -8.35 4.32
N GLY A 39 8.41 -7.63 4.14
CA GLY A 39 8.41 -6.24 3.70
C GLY A 39 7.79 -6.01 2.32
N GLU A 40 7.83 -7.00 1.42
CA GLU A 40 7.32 -6.91 0.04
C GLU A 40 5.79 -6.81 -0.01
N PHE A 41 5.11 -7.42 0.96
CA PHE A 41 3.65 -7.46 1.03
C PHE A 41 3.03 -6.26 1.76
N SER A 42 3.86 -5.31 2.22
CA SER A 42 3.39 -4.11 2.93
C SER A 42 3.95 -2.85 2.30
N VAL A 43 3.10 -2.14 1.55
CA VAL A 43 3.45 -0.88 0.91
C VAL A 43 3.63 0.20 1.98
N THR A 44 4.79 0.85 1.99
CA THR A 44 5.16 1.89 2.98
C THR A 44 4.56 3.26 2.70
N TYR A 45 4.12 3.49 1.46
CA TYR A 45 3.63 4.78 0.98
C TYR A 45 2.24 4.66 0.40
N LYS A 46 1.52 5.78 0.37
CA LYS A 46 0.25 5.86 -0.36
C LYS A 46 0.56 6.16 -1.82
N PRO A 47 0.22 5.28 -2.78
CA PRO A 47 0.47 5.55 -4.19
C PRO A 47 -0.28 6.83 -4.62
N VAL A 48 0.45 7.78 -5.18
CA VAL A 48 -0.13 9.02 -5.70
C VAL A 48 -0.64 8.73 -7.10
N LYS A 49 -1.96 8.78 -7.29
CA LYS A 49 -2.57 8.73 -8.61
C LYS A 49 -2.76 10.17 -9.08
N HIS A 50 -2.14 10.54 -10.19
CA HIS A 50 -2.50 11.78 -10.88
C HIS A 50 -3.91 11.60 -11.44
N GLY A 51 -4.89 12.26 -10.82
CA GLY A 51 -6.22 12.35 -11.39
C GLY A 51 -6.21 13.15 -12.69
N ARG A 52 -7.30 13.09 -13.44
CA ARG A 52 -7.63 14.18 -14.38
C ARG A 52 -7.59 15.48 -13.57
N PRO A 53 -7.11 16.61 -14.14
CA PRO A 53 -7.27 17.90 -13.48
C PRO A 53 -8.74 18.04 -13.12
N GLY A 54 -9.05 17.98 -11.81
CA GLY A 54 -10.38 18.30 -11.35
C GLY A 54 -10.70 19.73 -11.80
N ILE A 55 -11.98 20.05 -11.96
CA ILE A 55 -12.41 21.44 -12.10
C ILE A 55 -11.84 22.20 -10.89
N GLY A 56 -10.89 23.12 -11.11
CA GLY A 56 -10.17 23.85 -10.06
C GLY A 56 -8.73 23.42 -9.78
N ALA A 57 -8.19 22.39 -10.44
CA ALA A 57 -6.84 21.86 -10.16
C ALA A 57 -5.69 22.63 -10.86
N THR A 58 -5.96 23.29 -11.99
CA THR A 58 -5.00 24.17 -12.67
C THR A 58 -5.34 25.63 -12.39
N HIS A 59 -4.32 26.50 -12.26
CA HIS A 59 -4.51 27.93 -11.99
C HIS A 59 -5.41 28.64 -13.03
N SER A 60 -5.57 28.06 -14.23
CA SER A 60 -6.45 28.52 -15.32
C SER A 60 -7.94 28.14 -15.15
N SER A 61 -8.26 27.18 -14.28
CA SER A 61 -9.63 26.64 -14.12
C SER A 61 -10.48 27.33 -13.05
N ARG A 62 -9.97 28.41 -12.42
CA ARG A 62 -10.67 29.17 -11.36
C ARG A 62 -11.82 30.03 -11.85
N PHE A 63 -11.89 30.33 -13.15
CA PHE A 63 -12.95 31.17 -13.70
C PHE A 63 -13.82 30.36 -14.66
N ILE A 64 -14.89 29.77 -14.11
CA ILE A 64 -16.02 29.31 -14.89
C ILE A 64 -17.10 30.39 -14.73
N PRO A 65 -17.40 31.19 -15.76
CA PRO A 65 -18.51 32.11 -15.69
C PRO A 65 -19.81 31.29 -15.60
N LEU A 66 -20.45 31.31 -14.43
CA LEU A 66 -21.80 30.80 -14.27
C LEU A 66 -22.74 31.75 -15.04
N LYS A 67 -23.52 31.18 -15.96
CA LYS A 67 -24.61 31.89 -16.64
C LYS A 67 -25.87 31.82 -15.78
#